data_AF-A0A1L2ZLN1-F1
#
_entry.id   AF-A0A1L2ZLN1-F1
#
_cell.length_a   1.000
_cell.length_b   1.000
_cell.length_c   1.000
_cell.angle_alpha   90.00
_cell.angle_beta   90.00
_cell.angle_gamma   90.00
#
_symmetry.space_group_name_H-M   'P 1'
#
loop_
_entity.id
_entity.type
_entity.pdbx_description
1 polymer ?
#
loop_
_entity_poly.entity_id
_entity_poly.type
_entity_poly.pdbx_seq_one_letter_code
_entity_poly.pdbx_strand_id
1 'polypeptide(L)'
;MNKQKIFTGPVAVVSWLKKAVQELGNHSDRLDAINIYPVADGDTGSNMFNTARAMLGAVKDIPEAELTGMDLGALLKIASRAGMEQAHGNSGTLLAVFLSGFAEPLTGHPRLTGPALADALESGSVRAWSALSEPVPGTMLSVIQAAAKSAKKSLRESEADLSSRACLLDVMGAIYEDVLAAVLATETQLPELNDANVVDAGAVGMMLVLDSLSAVVVGEHVVESRYQPLHGYGVQDPHIHAEAIHEEGFEVMSTIELGALEAATLRAKLDSIGTSVIMSPMSSPSVGQELYRWRVHVHVTVAETAIECMRSVGEPTAITVTELSSVRHD
;
A
#
# COMPACT_ATOMS: atom_id res chain seq x y z
N MET A 1 18.88 -27.40 -17.09
CA MET A 1 18.04 -26.35 -16.49
C MET A 1 18.07 -26.52 -14.99
N ASN A 2 18.77 -25.63 -14.29
CA ASN A 2 18.84 -25.67 -12.83
C ASN A 2 17.41 -25.46 -12.29
N LYS A 3 16.88 -26.41 -11.52
CA LYS A 3 15.57 -26.26 -10.87
C LYS A 3 15.71 -25.13 -9.85
N GLN A 4 15.43 -23.88 -10.24
CA GLN A 4 15.38 -22.77 -9.29
C GLN A 4 14.40 -23.17 -8.18
N LYS A 5 14.97 -23.32 -6.97
CA LYS A 5 14.19 -23.49 -5.74
C LYS A 5 13.34 -22.22 -5.62
N ILE A 6 12.02 -22.36 -5.61
CA ILE A 6 11.15 -21.26 -5.24
C ILE A 6 11.34 -21.00 -3.76
N PHE A 7 11.60 -19.74 -3.43
CA PHE A 7 11.61 -19.27 -2.07
C PHE A 7 10.23 -18.67 -1.80
N THR A 8 9.42 -19.34 -0.99
CA THR A 8 8.12 -18.82 -0.52
C THR A 8 8.05 -18.69 1.00
N GLY A 9 9.16 -18.95 1.70
CA GLY A 9 9.27 -18.79 3.16
C GLY A 9 9.71 -17.38 3.58
N PRO A 10 10.06 -17.17 4.86
CA PRO A 10 10.41 -15.85 5.41
C PRO A 10 11.56 -15.13 4.68
N VAL A 11 12.59 -15.87 4.21
CA VAL A 11 13.67 -15.30 3.38
C VAL A 11 13.13 -14.67 2.08
N ALA A 12 12.07 -15.24 1.53
CA ALA A 12 11.40 -14.70 0.34
C ALA A 12 10.67 -13.39 0.64
N VAL A 13 10.13 -13.22 1.85
CA VAL A 13 9.49 -11.96 2.25
C VAL A 13 10.52 -10.84 2.29
N VAL A 14 11.71 -11.07 2.88
CA VAL A 14 12.79 -10.07 2.88
C VAL A 14 13.24 -9.76 1.44
N SER A 15 13.34 -10.80 0.60
CA SER A 15 13.69 -10.64 -0.82
C SER A 15 12.62 -9.85 -1.58
N TRP A 16 11.34 -10.08 -1.31
CA TRP A 16 10.21 -9.35 -1.88
C TRP A 16 10.24 -7.88 -1.48
N LEU A 17 10.39 -7.57 -0.18
CA LEU A 17 10.50 -6.20 0.28
C LEU A 17 11.72 -5.49 -0.32
N LYS A 18 12.85 -6.19 -0.45
CA LYS A 18 14.04 -5.66 -1.13
C LYS A 18 13.78 -5.35 -2.60
N LYS A 19 13.06 -6.25 -3.30
CA LYS A 19 12.69 -6.07 -4.70
C LYS A 19 11.69 -4.91 -4.85
N ALA A 20 10.67 -4.84 -4.01
CA ALA A 20 9.71 -3.75 -4.00
C ALA A 20 10.37 -2.38 -3.74
N VAL A 21 11.31 -2.29 -2.80
CA VAL A 21 12.11 -1.08 -2.57
C VAL A 21 12.93 -0.71 -3.81
N GLN A 22 13.55 -1.69 -4.46
CA GLN A 22 14.31 -1.45 -5.69
C GLN A 22 13.41 -0.91 -6.79
N GLU A 23 12.27 -1.56 -7.06
CA GLU A 23 11.38 -1.13 -8.15
C GLU A 23 10.71 0.20 -7.84
N LEU A 24 10.17 0.41 -6.63
CA LEU A 24 9.62 1.71 -6.26
C LEU A 24 10.67 2.83 -6.35
N GLY A 25 11.93 2.55 -5.99
CA GLY A 25 13.02 3.51 -6.15
C GLY A 25 13.36 3.81 -7.61
N ASN A 26 13.41 2.79 -8.47
CA ASN A 26 13.66 2.96 -9.91
C ASN A 26 12.54 3.72 -10.62
N HIS A 27 11.32 3.64 -10.09
CA HIS A 27 10.12 4.21 -10.69
C HIS A 27 9.61 5.46 -9.97
N SER A 28 10.25 5.90 -8.88
CA SER A 28 9.78 6.99 -8.01
C SER A 28 9.45 8.24 -8.81
N ASP A 29 10.41 8.75 -9.58
CA ASP A 29 10.24 9.98 -10.37
C ASP A 29 9.10 9.87 -11.39
N ARG A 30 8.86 8.68 -11.96
CA ARG A 30 7.78 8.43 -12.93
C ARG A 30 6.41 8.33 -12.26
N LEU A 31 6.35 7.78 -11.05
CA LEU A 31 5.14 7.75 -10.24
C LEU A 31 4.79 9.17 -9.79
N ASP A 32 5.79 9.92 -9.34
CA ASP A 32 5.68 11.34 -8.98
C ASP A 32 5.23 12.16 -10.21
N ALA A 33 5.76 11.88 -11.41
CA ALA A 33 5.40 12.54 -12.67
C ALA A 33 3.89 12.52 -12.99
N ILE A 34 3.20 11.43 -12.68
CA ILE A 34 1.76 11.22 -12.96
C ILE A 34 0.87 11.38 -11.71
N ASN A 35 1.42 11.80 -10.58
CA ASN A 35 0.68 11.97 -9.34
C ASN A 35 -0.17 13.25 -9.37
N ILE A 36 -1.41 13.11 -9.84
CA ILE A 36 -2.38 14.22 -9.96
C ILE A 36 -3.67 13.99 -9.16
N TYR A 37 -3.78 12.88 -8.43
CA TYR A 37 -4.96 12.51 -7.65
C TYR A 37 -4.59 11.86 -6.30
N PRO A 38 -5.30 12.16 -5.19
CA PRO A 38 -6.31 13.21 -5.07
C PRO A 38 -5.69 14.61 -5.05
N VAL A 39 -4.41 14.69 -4.70
CA VAL A 39 -3.62 15.93 -4.66
C VAL A 39 -2.49 15.81 -5.67
N ALA A 40 -2.29 16.86 -6.46
CA ALA A 40 -1.22 16.95 -7.44
C ALA A 40 0.06 17.52 -6.82
N ASP A 41 0.59 16.86 -5.79
CA ASP A 41 1.79 17.25 -5.04
C ASP A 41 3.07 16.54 -5.49
N GLY A 42 2.95 15.59 -6.44
CA GLY A 42 4.11 14.94 -7.04
C GLY A 42 4.92 14.07 -6.08
N ASP A 43 4.30 13.47 -5.05
CA ASP A 43 5.02 12.73 -4.01
C ASP A 43 4.69 11.23 -3.88
N THR A 44 3.75 10.69 -4.67
CA THR A 44 3.28 9.31 -4.52
C THR A 44 4.39 8.26 -4.61
N GLY A 45 5.29 8.37 -5.59
CA GLY A 45 6.45 7.50 -5.74
C GLY A 45 7.39 7.59 -4.54
N SER A 46 7.72 8.82 -4.15
CA SER A 46 8.59 9.11 -3.01
C SER A 46 8.01 8.55 -1.69
N ASN A 47 6.72 8.72 -1.46
CA ASN A 47 5.99 8.24 -0.28
C ASN A 47 5.93 6.70 -0.22
N MET A 48 5.61 6.03 -1.33
CA MET A 48 5.60 4.57 -1.40
C MET A 48 7.01 3.99 -1.23
N PHE A 49 8.02 4.58 -1.87
CA PHE A 49 9.42 4.16 -1.74
C PHE A 49 9.93 4.26 -0.31
N ASN A 50 9.74 5.40 0.35
CA ASN A 50 10.18 5.61 1.73
C ASN A 50 9.48 4.68 2.71
N THR A 51 8.18 4.45 2.51
CA THR A 51 7.40 3.49 3.30
C THR A 51 7.94 2.07 3.12
N ALA A 52 8.17 1.62 1.89
CA ALA A 52 8.75 0.31 1.62
C ALA A 52 10.16 0.15 2.21
N ARG A 53 10.96 1.23 2.21
CA ARG A 53 12.28 1.25 2.85
C ARG A 53 12.20 1.06 4.36
N ALA A 54 11.23 1.69 5.02
CA ALA A 54 11.00 1.51 6.45
C ALA A 54 10.62 0.05 6.76
N MET A 55 9.71 -0.53 5.97
CA MET A 55 9.30 -1.94 6.08
C MET A 55 10.49 -2.90 5.94
N LEU A 56 11.30 -2.73 4.88
CA LEU A 56 12.50 -3.53 4.67
C LEU A 56 13.51 -3.33 5.81
N GLY A 57 13.72 -2.09 6.24
CA GLY A 57 14.65 -1.74 7.31
C GLY A 57 14.39 -2.49 8.62
N ALA A 58 13.12 -2.77 8.94
CA ALA A 58 12.73 -3.48 10.14
C ALA A 58 13.03 -4.99 10.13
N VAL A 59 13.29 -5.57 8.96
CA VAL A 59 13.44 -7.03 8.81
C VAL A 59 14.71 -7.48 8.10
N LYS A 60 15.39 -6.59 7.37
CA LYS A 60 16.55 -6.93 6.52
C LYS A 60 17.77 -7.44 7.28
N ASP A 61 17.93 -7.02 8.53
CA ASP A 61 19.11 -7.33 9.35
C ASP A 61 18.86 -8.52 10.30
N ILE A 62 17.67 -9.15 10.22
CA ILE A 62 17.37 -10.38 10.97
C ILE A 62 18.22 -11.53 10.36
N PRO A 63 19.02 -12.26 11.16
CA PRO A 63 19.82 -13.36 10.66
C PRO A 63 18.98 -14.45 9.99
N GLU A 64 19.48 -15.04 8.90
CA GLU A 64 18.75 -16.07 8.15
C GLU A 64 18.34 -17.26 9.03
N ALA A 65 19.19 -17.66 9.97
CA ALA A 65 18.87 -18.72 10.93
C ALA A 65 17.64 -18.40 11.79
N GLU A 66 17.46 -17.14 12.19
CA GLU A 66 16.29 -16.68 12.93
C GLU A 66 15.06 -16.59 12.01
N LEU A 67 15.23 -16.07 10.80
CA LEU A 67 14.16 -15.99 9.80
C LEU A 67 13.54 -17.36 9.51
N THR A 68 14.34 -18.43 9.44
CA THR A 68 13.80 -19.78 9.17
C THR A 68 12.87 -20.32 10.27
N GLY A 69 12.93 -19.76 11.48
CA GLY A 69 12.04 -20.10 12.59
C GLY A 69 10.77 -19.25 12.67
N MET A 70 10.65 -18.21 11.85
CA MET A 70 9.48 -17.32 11.84
C MET A 70 8.41 -17.80 10.86
N ASP A 71 7.16 -17.45 11.11
CA ASP A 71 6.11 -17.53 10.09
C ASP A 71 6.01 -16.22 9.28
N LEU A 72 5.38 -16.31 8.11
CA LEU A 72 5.22 -15.20 7.18
C LEU A 72 4.47 -14.01 7.81
N GLY A 73 3.38 -14.30 8.52
CA GLY A 73 2.55 -13.27 9.14
C GLY A 73 3.30 -12.51 10.23
N ALA A 74 4.06 -13.20 11.09
CA ALA A 74 4.88 -12.57 12.11
C ALA A 74 5.91 -11.59 11.51
N LEU A 75 6.61 -12.01 10.45
CA LEU A 75 7.60 -11.16 9.78
C LEU A 75 6.96 -9.96 9.08
N LEU A 76 5.86 -10.18 8.36
CA LEU A 76 5.13 -9.11 7.67
C LEU A 76 4.49 -8.11 8.64
N LYS A 77 4.05 -8.55 9.83
CA LYS A 77 3.55 -7.67 10.89
C LYS A 77 4.65 -6.74 11.44
N ILE A 78 5.89 -7.22 11.56
CA ILE A 78 7.03 -6.37 11.94
C ILE A 78 7.26 -5.31 10.87
N ALA A 79 7.31 -5.73 9.59
CA ALA A 79 7.52 -4.84 8.47
C ALA A 79 6.39 -3.79 8.34
N SER A 80 5.12 -4.22 8.37
CA SER A 80 3.96 -3.33 8.22
C SER A 80 3.87 -2.31 9.36
N ARG A 81 4.19 -2.71 10.60
CA ARG A 81 4.23 -1.79 11.74
C ARG A 81 5.26 -0.68 11.52
N ALA A 82 6.49 -1.02 11.10
CA ALA A 82 7.51 -0.03 10.79
C ALA A 82 7.10 0.88 9.63
N GLY A 83 6.45 0.30 8.61
CA GLY A 83 5.83 1.06 7.53
C GLY A 83 4.80 2.07 8.03
N MET A 84 3.86 1.67 8.89
CA MET A 84 2.85 2.58 9.43
C MET A 84 3.42 3.67 10.33
N GLU A 85 4.52 3.39 11.05
CA GLU A 85 5.20 4.37 11.90
C GLU A 85 5.95 5.45 11.11
N GLN A 86 6.44 5.11 9.90
CA GLN A 86 7.24 5.99 9.04
C GLN A 86 6.53 6.38 7.75
N ALA A 87 5.27 5.97 7.58
CA ALA A 87 4.49 6.32 6.40
C ALA A 87 4.23 7.83 6.38
N HIS A 88 4.40 8.40 5.20
CA HIS A 88 4.07 9.76 4.81
C HIS A 88 3.11 9.70 3.64
N GLY A 89 2.22 10.68 3.50
CA GLY A 89 1.26 10.72 2.42
C GLY A 89 0.19 9.63 2.48
N ASN A 90 -0.82 9.80 1.63
CA ASN A 90 -1.91 8.84 1.48
C ASN A 90 -1.40 7.50 0.92
N SER A 91 -0.58 7.56 -0.13
CA SER A 91 -0.07 6.38 -0.84
C SER A 91 0.84 5.52 0.03
N GLY A 92 1.76 6.13 0.78
CA GLY A 92 2.60 5.45 1.75
C GLY A 92 1.79 4.85 2.89
N THR A 93 0.88 5.63 3.49
CA THR A 93 0.01 5.14 4.58
C THR A 93 -0.86 3.97 4.13
N LEU A 94 -1.47 4.06 2.96
CA LEU A 94 -2.36 3.02 2.44
C LEU A 94 -1.60 1.75 2.04
N LEU A 95 -0.37 1.86 1.50
CA LEU A 95 0.52 0.72 1.29
C LEU A 95 0.83 -0.02 2.61
N ALA A 96 1.11 0.72 3.68
CA ALA A 96 1.37 0.13 5.00
C ALA A 96 0.13 -0.53 5.62
N VAL A 97 -1.02 0.12 5.48
CA VAL A 97 -2.33 -0.43 5.89
C VAL A 97 -2.65 -1.73 5.13
N PHE A 98 -2.45 -1.75 3.82
CA PHE A 98 -2.61 -2.94 2.99
C PHE A 98 -1.72 -4.07 3.49
N LEU A 99 -0.41 -3.81 3.68
CA LEU A 99 0.53 -4.84 4.13
C LEU A 99 0.17 -5.39 5.52
N SER A 100 -0.35 -4.53 6.41
CA SER A 100 -0.83 -4.96 7.72
C SER A 100 -2.02 -5.92 7.63
N GLY A 101 -2.99 -5.66 6.73
CA GLY A 101 -4.11 -6.58 6.49
C GLY A 101 -3.66 -7.86 5.79
N PHE A 102 -2.74 -7.73 4.83
CA PHE A 102 -2.14 -8.84 4.09
C PHE A 102 -1.39 -9.83 5.01
N ALA A 103 -0.71 -9.31 6.04
CA ALA A 103 0.04 -10.13 6.99
C ALA A 103 -0.85 -11.02 7.89
N GLU A 104 -2.10 -10.63 8.13
CA GLU A 104 -2.93 -11.24 9.17
C GLU A 104 -3.26 -12.72 8.89
N PRO A 105 -3.79 -13.10 7.71
CA PRO A 105 -4.08 -14.50 7.37
C PRO A 105 -2.83 -15.38 7.27
N LEU A 106 -1.65 -14.77 7.13
CA LEU A 106 -0.38 -15.49 7.00
C LEU A 106 0.24 -15.88 8.35
N THR A 107 -0.43 -15.57 9.46
CA THR A 107 0.03 -15.95 10.81
C THR A 107 0.10 -17.47 10.92
N GLY A 108 1.25 -17.99 11.32
CA GLY A 108 1.50 -19.44 11.43
C GLY A 108 1.76 -20.15 10.10
N HIS A 109 1.76 -19.44 8.97
CA HIS A 109 2.15 -20.01 7.68
C HIS A 109 3.68 -19.96 7.51
N PRO A 110 4.38 -21.11 7.35
CA PRO A 110 5.83 -21.12 7.13
C PRO A 110 6.23 -20.81 5.68
N ARG A 111 5.26 -20.85 4.75
CA ARG A 111 5.46 -20.58 3.33
C ARG A 111 4.18 -20.11 2.66
N LEU A 112 4.32 -19.36 1.57
CA LEU A 112 3.23 -18.86 0.75
C LEU A 112 2.72 -19.97 -0.17
N THR A 113 1.40 -20.10 -0.26
CA THR A 113 0.66 -20.98 -1.17
C THR A 113 -0.38 -20.15 -1.93
N GLY A 114 -0.99 -20.72 -2.98
CA GLY A 114 -2.07 -20.05 -3.71
C GLY A 114 -3.22 -19.60 -2.79
N PRO A 115 -3.79 -20.49 -1.96
CA PRO A 115 -4.82 -20.12 -0.97
C PRO A 115 -4.37 -19.05 0.00
N ALA A 116 -3.16 -19.17 0.57
CA ALA A 116 -2.65 -18.19 1.53
C ALA A 116 -2.47 -16.80 0.89
N LEU A 117 -2.03 -16.74 -0.38
CA LEU A 117 -1.94 -15.48 -1.13
C LEU A 117 -3.32 -14.88 -1.38
N ALA A 118 -4.33 -15.68 -1.75
CA ALA A 118 -5.68 -15.19 -1.97
C ALA A 118 -6.33 -14.63 -0.69
N ASP A 119 -6.17 -15.34 0.43
CA ASP A 119 -6.67 -14.89 1.74
C ASP A 119 -5.96 -13.60 2.18
N ALA A 120 -4.63 -13.53 2.00
CA ALA A 120 -3.84 -12.34 2.29
C ALA A 120 -4.26 -11.12 1.43
N LEU A 121 -4.46 -11.31 0.12
CA LEU A 121 -4.92 -10.24 -0.77
C LEU A 121 -6.33 -9.76 -0.41
N GLU A 122 -7.24 -10.67 -0.08
CA GLU A 122 -8.57 -10.27 0.38
C GLU A 122 -8.52 -9.49 1.69
N SER A 123 -7.79 -9.98 2.69
CA SER A 123 -7.66 -9.29 3.98
C SER A 123 -7.01 -7.91 3.81
N GLY A 124 -5.94 -7.82 3.00
CA GLY A 124 -5.31 -6.55 2.63
C GLY A 124 -6.29 -5.61 1.93
N SER A 125 -7.12 -6.12 1.01
CA SER A 125 -8.17 -5.34 0.33
C SER A 125 -9.20 -4.81 1.32
N VAL A 126 -9.75 -5.65 2.19
CA VAL A 126 -10.74 -5.23 3.19
C VAL A 126 -10.15 -4.15 4.10
N ARG A 127 -8.89 -4.35 4.53
CA ARG A 127 -8.18 -3.42 5.41
C ARG A 127 -7.90 -2.07 4.76
N ALA A 128 -7.45 -2.05 3.50
CA ALA A 128 -7.20 -0.81 2.75
C ALA A 128 -8.50 -0.03 2.53
N TRP A 129 -9.57 -0.69 2.07
CA TRP A 129 -10.87 -0.04 1.85
C TRP A 129 -11.49 0.50 3.14
N SER A 130 -11.37 -0.21 4.27
CA SER A 130 -11.97 0.21 5.55
C SER A 130 -11.19 1.31 6.29
N ALA A 131 -9.96 1.58 5.85
CA ALA A 131 -9.11 2.60 6.48
C ALA A 131 -9.45 4.02 6.02
N LEU A 132 -10.06 4.15 4.84
CA LEU A 132 -10.51 5.41 4.27
C LEU A 132 -11.96 5.69 4.67
N SER A 133 -12.27 6.95 4.94
CA SER A 133 -13.66 7.38 5.14
C SER A 133 -14.44 7.44 3.82
N GLU A 134 -13.79 7.90 2.75
CA GLU A 134 -14.33 7.95 1.40
C GLU A 134 -13.41 7.20 0.42
N PRO A 135 -13.53 5.86 0.33
CA PRO A 135 -12.69 5.08 -0.58
C PRO A 135 -13.15 5.27 -2.02
N VAL A 136 -12.21 5.60 -2.91
CA VAL A 136 -12.51 5.94 -4.31
C VAL A 136 -11.94 4.86 -5.26
N PRO A 137 -12.79 4.22 -6.10
CA PRO A 137 -12.32 3.42 -7.23
C PRO A 137 -11.50 4.28 -8.21
N GLY A 138 -10.64 3.66 -9.02
CA GLY A 138 -9.73 4.40 -9.91
C GLY A 138 -8.39 4.73 -9.28
N THR A 139 -8.14 4.22 -8.08
CA THR A 139 -6.89 4.39 -7.34
C THR A 139 -6.19 3.04 -7.12
N MET A 140 -5.13 3.00 -6.31
CA MET A 140 -4.52 1.74 -5.83
C MET A 140 -5.52 0.73 -5.26
N LEU A 141 -6.67 1.19 -4.74
CA LEU A 141 -7.75 0.34 -4.26
C LEU A 141 -8.34 -0.57 -5.35
N SER A 142 -8.43 -0.09 -6.60
CA SER A 142 -8.87 -0.88 -7.75
C SER A 142 -7.92 -2.05 -8.00
N VAL A 143 -6.61 -1.81 -7.93
CA VAL A 143 -5.57 -2.81 -8.15
C VAL A 143 -5.59 -3.88 -7.05
N ILE A 144 -5.67 -3.46 -5.79
CA ILE A 144 -5.74 -4.39 -4.66
C ILE A 144 -6.99 -5.28 -4.77
N GLN A 145 -8.14 -4.68 -5.10
CA GLN A 145 -9.39 -5.40 -5.26
C GLN A 145 -9.36 -6.38 -6.45
N ALA A 146 -8.77 -5.97 -7.58
CA ALA A 146 -8.60 -6.82 -8.75
C ALA A 146 -7.73 -8.03 -8.43
N ALA A 147 -6.59 -7.82 -7.75
CA ALA A 147 -5.70 -8.91 -7.32
C ALA A 147 -6.42 -9.92 -6.41
N ALA A 148 -7.17 -9.44 -5.41
CA ALA A 148 -7.92 -10.31 -4.50
C ALA A 148 -9.00 -11.13 -5.21
N LYS A 149 -9.78 -10.49 -6.10
CA LYS A 149 -10.83 -11.16 -6.90
C LYS A 149 -10.22 -12.20 -7.85
N SER A 150 -9.13 -11.83 -8.54
CA SER A 150 -8.43 -12.70 -9.49
C SER A 150 -7.88 -13.95 -8.80
N ALA A 151 -7.22 -13.77 -7.65
CA ALA A 151 -6.67 -14.88 -6.88
C ALA A 151 -7.75 -15.89 -6.48
N LYS A 152 -8.88 -15.40 -5.96
CA LYS A 152 -10.02 -16.25 -5.59
C LYS A 152 -10.67 -16.95 -6.77
N LYS A 153 -10.81 -16.25 -7.90
CA LYS A 153 -11.36 -16.82 -9.13
C LYS A 153 -10.46 -17.95 -9.63
N SER A 154 -9.16 -17.69 -9.76
CA SER A 154 -8.16 -18.68 -10.20
C SER A 154 -8.17 -19.94 -9.32
N LEU A 155 -8.25 -19.79 -7.98
CA LEU A 155 -8.35 -20.94 -7.08
C LEU A 155 -9.61 -21.78 -7.26
N ARG A 156 -10.76 -21.16 -7.57
CA ARG A 156 -12.01 -21.89 -7.82
C ARG A 156 -11.98 -22.69 -9.12
N GLU A 157 -11.23 -22.19 -10.09
CA GLU A 157 -11.07 -22.78 -11.43
C GLU A 157 -9.86 -23.74 -11.49
N SER A 158 -9.01 -23.76 -10.46
CA SER A 158 -7.79 -24.57 -10.40
C SER A 158 -8.10 -26.06 -10.24
N GLU A 159 -7.56 -26.86 -11.15
CA GLU A 159 -7.54 -28.33 -11.05
C GLU A 159 -6.27 -28.86 -10.34
N ALA A 160 -5.28 -27.99 -10.09
CA ALA A 160 -4.05 -28.34 -9.41
C ALA A 160 -4.25 -28.56 -7.90
N ASP A 161 -3.34 -29.32 -7.28
CA ASP A 161 -3.22 -29.35 -5.81
C ASP A 161 -2.98 -27.93 -5.29
N LEU A 162 -3.89 -27.43 -4.45
CA LEU A 162 -3.89 -26.06 -3.93
C LEU A 162 -2.66 -25.73 -3.09
N SER A 163 -2.00 -26.76 -2.53
CA SER A 163 -0.76 -26.59 -1.77
C SER A 163 0.50 -26.59 -2.65
N SER A 164 0.34 -26.87 -3.95
CA SER A 164 1.44 -27.02 -4.89
C SER A 164 1.99 -25.69 -5.38
N ARG A 165 3.24 -25.76 -5.86
CA ARG A 165 3.90 -24.66 -6.55
C ARG A 165 3.16 -24.24 -7.83
N ALA A 166 2.60 -25.20 -8.56
CA ALA A 166 1.91 -24.91 -9.82
C ALA A 166 0.70 -24.00 -9.57
N CYS A 167 -0.12 -24.35 -8.57
CA CYS A 167 -1.27 -23.54 -8.17
C CYS A 167 -0.87 -22.10 -7.80
N LEU A 168 0.21 -21.91 -7.02
CA LEU A 168 0.68 -20.56 -6.70
C LEU A 168 1.08 -19.77 -7.96
N LEU A 169 1.79 -20.40 -8.91
CA LEU A 169 2.20 -19.74 -10.15
C LEU A 169 1.00 -19.38 -11.04
N ASP A 170 0.02 -20.27 -11.15
CA ASP A 170 -1.21 -20.04 -11.91
C ASP A 170 -2.02 -18.87 -11.33
N VAL A 171 -2.14 -18.82 -9.99
CA VAL A 171 -2.76 -17.71 -9.28
C VAL A 171 -2.04 -16.39 -9.55
N MET A 172 -0.70 -16.37 -9.50
CA MET A 172 0.08 -15.15 -9.77
C MET A 172 0.00 -14.69 -11.23
N GLY A 173 -0.08 -15.64 -12.17
CA GLY A 173 -0.31 -15.34 -13.58
C GLY A 173 -1.67 -14.67 -13.81
N ALA A 174 -2.74 -15.22 -13.23
CA ALA A 174 -4.07 -14.65 -13.32
C ALA A 174 -4.15 -13.24 -12.69
N ILE A 175 -3.53 -13.06 -11.51
CA ILE A 175 -3.47 -11.76 -10.82
C ILE A 175 -2.87 -10.69 -11.74
N TYR A 176 -1.79 -11.00 -12.46
CA TYR A 176 -1.11 -10.03 -13.32
C TYR A 176 -2.04 -9.47 -14.40
N GLU A 177 -2.80 -10.33 -15.09
CA GLU A 177 -3.69 -9.90 -16.19
C GLU A 177 -4.78 -8.96 -15.67
N ASP A 178 -5.44 -9.33 -14.57
CA ASP A 178 -6.52 -8.53 -13.98
C ASP A 178 -5.99 -7.24 -13.32
N VAL A 179 -4.78 -7.26 -12.76
CA VAL A 179 -4.11 -6.06 -12.21
C VAL A 179 -3.76 -5.09 -13.32
N LEU A 180 -3.15 -5.54 -14.43
CA LEU A 180 -2.85 -4.67 -15.57
C LEU A 180 -4.13 -4.04 -16.13
N ALA A 181 -5.20 -4.82 -16.29
CA ALA A 181 -6.48 -4.30 -16.72
C ALA A 181 -7.05 -3.26 -15.74
N ALA A 182 -6.90 -3.48 -14.42
CA ALA A 182 -7.34 -2.54 -13.41
C ALA A 182 -6.53 -1.23 -13.43
N VAL A 183 -5.20 -1.29 -13.63
CA VAL A 183 -4.36 -0.09 -13.79
C VAL A 183 -4.78 0.69 -15.03
N LEU A 184 -4.92 0.04 -16.18
CA LEU A 184 -5.36 0.69 -17.42
C LEU A 184 -6.74 1.35 -17.28
N ALA A 185 -7.66 0.71 -16.53
CA ALA A 185 -8.99 1.26 -16.31
C ALA A 185 -8.99 2.55 -15.48
N THR A 186 -7.98 2.77 -14.62
CA THR A 186 -7.92 3.97 -13.74
C THR A 186 -8.00 5.28 -14.51
N GLU A 187 -7.39 5.33 -15.69
CA GLU A 187 -7.39 6.49 -16.61
C GLU A 187 -8.79 7.02 -16.92
N THR A 188 -9.82 6.15 -16.93
CA THR A 188 -11.20 6.55 -17.28
C THR A 188 -12.13 6.57 -16.09
N GLN A 189 -11.64 6.23 -14.90
CA GLN A 189 -12.45 6.10 -13.68
C GLN A 189 -12.53 7.41 -12.88
N LEU A 190 -11.54 8.30 -13.04
CA LEU A 190 -11.48 9.59 -12.38
C LEU A 190 -11.35 10.71 -13.42
N PRO A 191 -12.15 11.80 -13.32
CA PRO A 191 -12.10 12.91 -14.28
C PRO A 191 -10.70 13.50 -14.46
N GLU A 192 -9.97 13.68 -13.37
CA GLU A 192 -8.63 14.27 -13.35
C GLU A 192 -7.64 13.42 -14.16
N LEU A 193 -7.70 12.10 -14.00
CA LEU A 193 -6.89 11.13 -14.74
C LEU A 193 -7.29 11.09 -16.23
N ASN A 194 -8.60 11.19 -16.51
CA ASN A 194 -9.13 11.15 -17.86
C ASN A 194 -8.73 12.37 -18.68
N ASP A 195 -8.87 13.56 -18.09
CA ASP A 195 -8.52 14.84 -18.72
C ASP A 195 -7.02 14.93 -18.98
N ALA A 196 -6.20 14.42 -18.06
CA ALA A 196 -4.75 14.34 -18.21
C ALA A 196 -4.26 13.19 -19.10
N ASN A 197 -5.14 12.24 -19.45
CA ASN A 197 -4.83 11.01 -20.19
C ASN A 197 -3.66 10.23 -19.54
N VAL A 198 -3.77 9.97 -18.23
CA VAL A 198 -2.79 9.20 -17.45
C VAL A 198 -3.47 8.15 -16.58
N VAL A 199 -2.74 7.10 -16.24
CA VAL A 199 -3.15 6.15 -15.20
C VAL A 199 -2.88 6.70 -13.79
N ASP A 200 -3.50 6.13 -12.77
CA ASP A 200 -3.27 6.49 -11.36
C ASP A 200 -1.86 6.08 -10.88
N ALA A 201 -1.14 7.03 -10.27
CA ALA A 201 0.20 6.79 -9.71
C ALA A 201 0.20 5.67 -8.65
N GLY A 202 -0.77 5.69 -7.73
CA GLY A 202 -0.88 4.69 -6.67
C GLY A 202 -1.15 3.28 -7.19
N ALA A 203 -1.97 3.16 -8.24
CA ALA A 203 -2.29 1.92 -8.92
C ALA A 203 -1.05 1.30 -9.57
N VAL A 204 -0.27 2.10 -10.29
CA VAL A 204 1.01 1.65 -10.87
C VAL A 204 2.00 1.25 -9.78
N GLY A 205 2.11 2.06 -8.72
CA GLY A 205 2.94 1.74 -7.55
C GLY A 205 2.56 0.40 -6.91
N MET A 206 1.28 0.12 -6.76
CA MET A 206 0.80 -1.15 -6.21
C MET A 206 1.05 -2.33 -7.15
N MET A 207 0.92 -2.12 -8.47
CA MET A 207 1.30 -3.13 -9.47
C MET A 207 2.78 -3.50 -9.37
N LEU A 208 3.68 -2.53 -9.19
CA LEU A 208 5.12 -2.77 -8.97
C LEU A 208 5.39 -3.62 -7.72
N VAL A 209 4.65 -3.40 -6.64
CA VAL A 209 4.76 -4.19 -5.39
C VAL A 209 4.34 -5.65 -5.62
N LEU A 210 3.25 -5.89 -6.38
CA LEU A 210 2.78 -7.24 -6.71
C LEU A 210 3.69 -7.95 -7.71
N ASP A 211 4.18 -7.24 -8.73
CA ASP A 211 5.16 -7.76 -9.69
C ASP A 211 6.47 -8.13 -8.98
N SER A 212 6.88 -7.37 -7.98
CA SER A 212 8.05 -7.68 -7.14
C SER A 212 7.88 -9.00 -6.37
N LEU A 213 6.68 -9.30 -5.87
CA LEU A 213 6.37 -10.58 -5.23
C LEU A 213 6.49 -11.72 -6.26
N SER A 214 5.90 -11.52 -7.44
CA SER A 214 5.96 -12.48 -8.55
C SER A 214 7.38 -12.78 -8.99
N ALA A 215 8.18 -11.76 -9.21
CA ALA A 215 9.59 -11.89 -9.57
C ALA A 215 10.37 -12.74 -8.56
N VAL A 216 10.17 -12.52 -7.25
CA VAL A 216 10.84 -13.30 -6.20
C VAL A 216 10.36 -14.75 -6.14
N VAL A 217 9.05 -14.98 -6.25
CA VAL A 217 8.49 -16.34 -6.23
C VAL A 217 8.98 -17.14 -7.44
N VAL A 218 8.95 -16.55 -8.63
CA VAL A 218 9.39 -17.23 -9.87
C VAL A 218 10.91 -17.36 -9.94
N GLY A 219 11.66 -16.45 -9.29
CA GLY A 219 13.11 -16.38 -9.38
C GLY A 219 13.59 -15.61 -10.62
N GLU A 220 12.79 -14.63 -11.06
CA GLU A 220 12.99 -13.80 -12.25
C GLU A 220 13.13 -12.33 -11.88
N HIS A 221 13.32 -11.48 -12.90
CA HIS A 221 13.31 -10.03 -12.76
C HIS A 221 11.92 -9.48 -13.10
N VAL A 222 11.60 -8.31 -12.53
CA VAL A 222 10.47 -7.51 -13.00
C VAL A 222 10.71 -7.12 -14.45
N VAL A 223 9.66 -7.19 -15.25
CA VAL A 223 9.72 -7.04 -16.72
C VAL A 223 9.21 -5.65 -17.10
N GLU A 224 10.13 -4.73 -17.40
CA GLU A 224 9.82 -3.32 -17.70
C GLU A 224 8.78 -3.15 -18.83
N SER A 225 8.77 -4.04 -19.83
CA SER A 225 7.83 -3.97 -20.94
C SER A 225 6.37 -4.12 -20.51
N ARG A 226 6.09 -4.62 -19.30
CA ARG A 226 4.74 -4.70 -18.73
C ARG A 226 4.13 -3.31 -18.47
N TYR A 227 4.96 -2.29 -18.32
CA TYR A 227 4.53 -0.92 -18.02
C TYR A 227 4.42 -0.03 -19.26
N GLN A 228 4.86 -0.51 -20.44
CA GLN A 228 4.77 0.24 -21.71
C GLN A 228 3.34 0.60 -22.13
N PRO A 229 2.29 -0.22 -21.87
CA PRO A 229 0.92 0.15 -22.25
C PRO A 229 0.30 1.26 -21.39
N LEU A 230 0.96 1.70 -20.32
CA LEU A 230 0.39 2.64 -19.35
C LEU A 230 0.54 4.08 -19.87
N HIS A 231 -0.57 4.76 -20.14
CA HIS A 231 -0.55 6.14 -20.61
C HIS A 231 0.05 7.11 -19.57
N GLY A 232 0.88 8.04 -20.05
CA GLY A 232 1.56 9.05 -19.22
C GLY A 232 2.74 8.53 -18.40
N TYR A 233 2.99 7.22 -18.41
CA TYR A 233 4.00 6.60 -17.56
C TYR A 233 5.29 6.24 -18.31
N GLY A 234 5.39 6.51 -19.62
CA GLY A 234 6.60 6.29 -20.40
C GLY A 234 7.78 7.14 -19.89
N VAL A 235 9.02 6.65 -20.09
CA VAL A 235 10.24 7.39 -19.67
C VAL A 235 10.39 8.75 -20.35
N GLN A 236 9.74 8.95 -21.49
CA GLN A 236 9.77 10.19 -22.27
C GLN A 236 8.46 10.99 -22.15
N ASP A 237 7.50 10.52 -21.34
CA ASP A 237 6.24 11.21 -21.17
C ASP A 237 6.44 12.47 -20.29
N PRO A 238 5.68 13.55 -20.53
CA PRO A 238 5.82 14.79 -19.77
C PRO A 238 5.44 14.61 -18.30
N HIS A 239 6.03 15.42 -17.42
CA HIS A 239 5.66 15.46 -16.01
C HIS A 239 4.40 16.33 -15.86
N ILE A 240 3.27 15.71 -15.57
CA ILE A 240 1.96 16.38 -15.65
C ILE A 240 1.58 17.08 -14.33
N HIS A 241 2.08 16.60 -13.18
CA HIS A 241 1.82 17.26 -11.89
C HIS A 241 2.38 18.69 -11.79
N ALA A 242 3.38 19.05 -12.61
CA ALA A 242 4.02 20.36 -12.57
C ALA A 242 3.11 21.53 -13.02
N GLU A 243 1.99 21.23 -13.69
CA GLU A 243 1.05 22.24 -14.20
C GLU A 243 -0.32 22.23 -13.48
N ALA A 244 -0.50 21.39 -12.46
CA ALA A 244 -1.76 21.22 -11.76
C ALA A 244 -2.02 22.31 -10.69
N ILE A 245 -3.29 22.61 -10.42
CA ILE A 245 -3.70 23.52 -9.35
C ILE A 245 -3.44 22.84 -8.01
N HIS A 246 -2.54 23.42 -7.22
CA HIS A 246 -2.20 22.93 -5.89
C HIS A 246 -3.37 23.12 -4.90
N GLU A 247 -3.68 22.08 -4.12
CA GLU A 247 -4.58 22.23 -2.97
C GLU A 247 -3.87 23.01 -1.86
N GLU A 248 -4.50 24.09 -1.37
CA GLU A 248 -4.05 24.80 -0.18
C GLU A 248 -4.48 24.04 1.09
N GLY A 249 -3.54 23.79 2.00
CA GLY A 249 -3.87 23.24 3.31
C GLY A 249 -2.69 22.55 3.99
N PHE A 250 -3.01 21.66 4.91
CA PHE A 250 -2.07 20.92 5.72
C PHE A 250 -2.43 19.43 5.73
N GLU A 251 -1.42 18.61 5.54
CA GLU A 251 -1.43 17.21 5.94
C GLU A 251 -1.13 17.15 7.43
N VAL A 252 -2.01 16.52 8.21
CA VAL A 252 -1.77 16.22 9.61
C VAL A 252 -1.74 14.71 9.78
N MET A 253 -0.58 14.21 10.22
CA MET A 253 -0.40 12.82 10.59
C MET A 253 -0.12 12.69 12.08
N SER A 254 -0.63 11.64 12.72
CA SER A 254 -0.36 11.37 14.14
C SER A 254 -0.54 9.89 14.49
N THR A 255 -0.18 9.54 15.72
CA THR A 255 -0.64 8.30 16.36
C THR A 255 -1.40 8.58 17.64
N ILE A 256 -2.50 7.88 17.89
CA ILE A 256 -3.35 8.10 19.07
C ILE A 256 -3.86 6.77 19.62
N GLU A 257 -3.92 6.62 20.95
CA GLU A 257 -4.48 5.44 21.59
C GLU A 257 -5.96 5.66 21.92
N LEU A 258 -6.85 4.87 21.32
CA LEU A 258 -8.30 5.03 21.45
C LEU A 258 -9.00 3.66 21.48
N GLY A 259 -10.14 3.60 22.19
CA GLY A 259 -11.11 2.54 22.03
C GLY A 259 -11.82 2.63 20.68
N ALA A 260 -12.53 1.57 20.29
CA ALA A 260 -13.20 1.52 19.00
C ALA A 260 -14.28 2.62 18.83
N LEU A 261 -14.97 2.98 19.91
CA LEU A 261 -16.01 4.01 19.90
C LEU A 261 -15.42 5.42 19.75
N GLU A 262 -14.35 5.72 20.49
CA GLU A 262 -13.64 6.99 20.39
C GLU A 262 -12.99 7.15 19.02
N ALA A 263 -12.43 6.07 18.46
CA ALA A 263 -11.88 6.07 17.11
C ALA A 263 -12.94 6.34 16.04
N ALA A 264 -14.13 5.73 16.15
CA ALA A 264 -15.24 6.01 15.25
C ALA A 264 -15.73 7.47 15.38
N THR A 265 -15.76 8.01 16.60
CA THR A 265 -16.11 9.41 16.87
C THR A 265 -15.08 10.37 16.28
N LEU A 266 -13.79 10.06 16.42
CA LEU A 266 -12.71 10.86 15.84
C LEU A 266 -12.78 10.85 14.32
N ARG A 267 -12.98 9.68 13.70
CA ARG A 267 -13.15 9.58 12.24
C ARG A 267 -14.26 10.50 11.76
N ALA A 268 -15.46 10.41 12.34
CA ALA A 268 -16.59 11.25 11.95
C ALA A 268 -16.31 12.76 12.12
N LYS A 269 -15.55 13.16 13.15
CA LYS A 269 -15.13 14.56 13.34
C LYS A 269 -14.16 15.00 12.24
N LEU A 270 -13.13 14.19 11.96
CA LEU A 270 -12.14 14.48 10.92
C LEU A 270 -12.79 14.56 9.54
N ASP A 271 -13.71 13.65 9.23
CA ASP A 271 -14.48 13.65 7.97
C ASP A 271 -15.29 14.94 7.78
N SER A 272 -15.75 15.56 8.88
CA SER A 272 -16.53 16.80 8.80
C SER A 272 -15.70 18.06 8.56
N ILE A 273 -14.38 18.00 8.75
CA ILE A 273 -13.48 19.16 8.70
C ILE A 273 -12.36 19.04 7.67
N GLY A 274 -12.18 17.87 7.07
CA GLY A 274 -11.05 17.57 6.21
C GLY A 274 -11.39 16.57 5.11
N THR A 275 -10.40 16.32 4.26
CA THR A 275 -10.44 15.35 3.17
C THR A 275 -9.35 14.30 3.36
N SER A 276 -9.38 13.23 2.56
CA SER A 276 -8.36 12.17 2.57
C SER A 276 -8.10 11.59 3.96
N VAL A 277 -9.16 11.35 4.73
CA VAL A 277 -9.06 10.80 6.09
C VAL A 277 -8.69 9.32 6.03
N ILE A 278 -7.51 8.97 6.56
CA ILE A 278 -7.09 7.59 6.80
C ILE A 278 -6.98 7.36 8.30
N MET A 279 -7.69 6.35 8.79
CA MET A 279 -7.54 5.85 10.16
C MET A 279 -7.41 4.34 10.16
N SER A 280 -6.37 3.82 10.79
CA SER A 280 -6.16 2.37 10.86
C SER A 280 -5.49 1.96 12.16
N PRO A 281 -5.93 0.88 12.82
CA PRO A 281 -5.25 0.38 14.00
C PRO A 281 -3.87 -0.17 13.58
N MET A 282 -2.83 0.11 14.35
CA MET A 282 -1.45 -0.35 14.08
C MET A 282 -1.12 -1.66 14.78
N SER A 283 -1.90 -2.03 15.79
CA SER A 283 -1.65 -3.18 16.64
C SER A 283 -2.98 -3.77 17.13
N SER A 284 -3.02 -5.08 17.29
CA SER A 284 -4.05 -5.71 18.10
C SER A 284 -3.79 -5.35 19.57
N PRO A 285 -4.84 -5.12 20.38
CA PRO A 285 -4.68 -4.73 21.76
C PRO A 285 -4.08 -5.90 22.54
N SER A 286 -3.31 -5.58 23.57
CA SER A 286 -2.87 -6.60 24.53
C SER A 286 -4.09 -7.24 25.20
N VAL A 287 -4.02 -8.52 25.54
CA VAL A 287 -5.10 -9.21 26.27
C VAL A 287 -5.47 -8.42 27.52
N GLY A 288 -6.72 -7.93 27.58
CA GLY A 288 -7.23 -7.11 28.69
C GLY A 288 -7.15 -5.60 28.50
N GLN A 289 -6.67 -5.10 27.35
CA GLN A 289 -6.76 -3.69 26.97
C GLN A 289 -7.84 -3.48 25.91
N GLU A 290 -8.64 -2.43 26.05
CA GLU A 290 -9.65 -1.99 25.06
C GLU A 290 -9.13 -0.90 24.13
N LEU A 291 -7.89 -0.43 24.34
CA LEU A 291 -7.26 0.63 23.56
C LEU A 291 -6.40 0.05 22.44
N TYR A 292 -6.54 0.66 21.27
CA TYR A 292 -5.75 0.38 20.09
C TYR A 292 -4.90 1.60 19.78
N ARG A 293 -3.66 1.41 19.36
CA ARG A 293 -2.87 2.49 18.77
C ARG A 293 -3.31 2.68 17.32
N TRP A 294 -3.83 3.85 16.98
CA TRP A 294 -4.29 4.21 15.65
C TRP A 294 -3.29 5.09 14.94
N ARG A 295 -3.07 4.84 13.65
CA ARG A 295 -2.49 5.81 12.72
C ARG A 295 -3.60 6.69 12.20
N VAL A 296 -3.39 8.00 12.20
CA VAL A 296 -4.32 9.01 11.69
C VAL A 296 -3.61 9.84 10.63
N HIS A 297 -4.31 10.08 9.53
CA HIS A 297 -3.96 10.98 8.43
C HIS A 297 -5.21 11.79 8.10
N VAL A 298 -5.06 13.10 7.91
CA VAL A 298 -6.12 13.95 7.36
C VAL A 298 -5.53 15.14 6.64
N HIS A 299 -6.17 15.57 5.55
CA HIS A 299 -5.92 16.86 4.92
C HIS A 299 -6.92 17.87 5.45
N VAL A 300 -6.44 19.01 5.96
CA VAL A 300 -7.29 20.09 6.51
C VAL A 300 -6.78 21.44 6.04
N THR A 301 -7.67 22.43 5.95
CA THR A 301 -7.26 23.81 5.65
C THR A 301 -6.48 24.48 6.79
N VAL A 302 -6.69 24.03 8.03
CA VAL A 302 -6.03 24.55 9.23
C VAL A 302 -5.59 23.39 10.11
N ALA A 303 -4.28 23.17 10.27
CA ALA A 303 -3.75 22.01 11.00
C ALA A 303 -4.27 21.88 12.44
N GLU A 304 -4.44 23.00 13.17
CA GLU A 304 -4.84 22.97 14.57
C GLU A 304 -6.26 22.39 14.77
N THR A 305 -7.17 22.52 13.79
CA THR A 305 -8.54 21.97 13.93
C THR A 305 -8.53 20.44 14.00
N ALA A 306 -7.67 19.79 13.22
CA ALA A 306 -7.46 18.34 13.29
C ALA A 306 -6.83 17.94 14.62
N ILE A 307 -5.82 18.68 15.08
CA ILE A 307 -5.13 18.39 16.34
C ILE A 307 -6.08 18.55 17.54
N GLU A 308 -6.93 19.59 17.55
CA GLU A 308 -7.97 19.79 18.56
C GLU A 308 -9.02 18.67 18.54
N CYS A 309 -9.42 18.20 17.36
CA CYS A 309 -10.31 17.04 17.23
C CYS A 309 -9.70 15.79 17.87
N MET A 310 -8.41 15.53 17.61
CA MET A 310 -7.68 14.41 18.23
C MET A 310 -7.61 14.56 19.75
N ARG A 311 -7.22 15.74 20.25
CA ARG A 311 -7.13 16.06 21.69
C ARG A 311 -8.48 15.95 22.41
N SER A 312 -9.60 16.10 21.69
CA SER A 312 -10.94 15.98 22.28
C SER A 312 -11.33 14.55 22.67
N VAL A 313 -10.60 13.52 22.21
CA VAL A 313 -10.89 12.10 22.47
C VAL A 313 -9.71 11.30 23.02
N GLY A 314 -8.49 11.85 22.99
CA GLY A 314 -7.28 11.20 23.51
C GLY A 314 -6.03 12.06 23.32
N GLU A 315 -4.85 11.51 23.61
CA GLU A 315 -3.59 12.24 23.51
C GLU A 315 -2.84 11.86 22.22
N PRO A 316 -2.85 12.71 21.17
CA PRO A 316 -2.08 12.44 19.95
C PRO A 316 -0.57 12.56 20.20
N THR A 317 0.17 11.64 19.62
CA THR A 317 1.64 11.54 19.66
C THR A 317 2.19 11.48 18.24
N ALA A 318 3.50 11.73 18.08
CA ALA A 318 4.16 11.73 16.77
C ALA A 318 3.45 12.60 15.71
N ILE A 319 2.94 13.76 16.14
CA ILE A 319 2.24 14.70 15.27
C ILE A 319 3.23 15.27 14.27
N THR A 320 2.91 15.13 12.99
CA THR A 320 3.63 15.76 11.88
C THR A 320 2.62 16.62 11.13
N VAL A 321 3.03 17.84 10.78
CA VAL A 321 2.24 18.78 9.99
C VAL A 321 3.08 19.18 8.79
N THR A 322 2.54 18.93 7.59
CA THR A 322 3.18 19.26 6.32
C THR A 322 2.25 20.18 5.54
N GLU A 323 2.77 21.22 4.88
CA GLU A 323 1.96 22.02 3.96
C GLU A 323 1.68 21.22 2.68
N LEU A 324 0.40 21.18 2.27
CA LEU A 324 0.01 20.73 0.94
C LEU A 324 0.35 21.89 0.00
N SER A 325 1.46 21.74 -0.72
CA SER A 325 2.06 22.67 -1.70
C SER A 325 1.51 24.12 -1.71
N SER A 326 2.20 25.03 -1.03
CA SER A 326 2.26 26.44 -1.43
C SER A 326 3.48 26.63 -2.33
N VAL A 327 3.35 27.31 -3.47
CA VAL A 327 4.51 27.68 -4.29
C VAL A 327 5.44 28.54 -3.43
N ARG A 328 6.71 28.10 -3.27
CA ARG A 328 7.78 29.05 -2.94
C ARG A 328 7.90 30.01 -4.12
N HIS A 329 7.33 31.20 -3.98
CA HIS A 329 7.73 32.33 -4.80
C HIS A 329 9.16 32.70 -4.39
N ASP A 330 10.13 32.18 -5.12
CA ASP A 330 11.48 32.77 -5.19
C ASP A 330 11.44 34.06 -6.03
#